data_AF-A0A7V9VWF5-F1
#
_entry.id   AF-A0A7V9VWF5-F1
#
_cell.length_a   1.000
_cell.length_b   1.000
_cell.length_c   1.000
_cell.angle_alpha   90.00
_cell.angle_beta   90.00
_cell.angle_gamma   90.00
#
_symmetry.space_group_name_H-M   'P 1'
#
loop_
_entity.id
_entity.type
_entity.pdbx_description
1 polymer ?
#
loop_
_entity_poly.entity_id
_entity_poly.type
_entity_poly.pdbx_seq_one_letter_code
_entity_poly.pdbx_strand_id
1 'polypeptide(L)'
;MKPIATPSQTIDVTLDEVLARLARNEIVEGILLLGSTGTSAFTPTSDFDLLLVLLDLPAPVRIVNTWIDHRFAEIYCTTSAALDRILAADAAWLEGTEEAVVLGWLHEGRIVFDRKGRIEQAVARARNLSPAPNSDDADIVEAWRKIGYNVAQIRRYLAAGDPASRMAVNLRLLYSVDEVKFHYFTIRGISWTGEKPAIQYWTENDAVFLEQLAQFFDEPDLHRRVELYVSLAQHCVTPLAPLWDVGDTAISLGAGYGGAGGGHVEGTAQDARDCWHALTG
;
A
#
# COMPACT_ATOMS: atom_id res chain seq x y z
N MET A 1 -1.37 20.79 15.75
CA MET A 1 -1.93 19.76 16.67
C MET A 1 -0.75 19.08 17.37
N LYS A 2 -0.82 18.84 18.69
CA LYS A 2 0.24 18.08 19.38
C LYS A 2 -0.12 16.59 19.34
N PRO A 3 0.86 15.67 19.16
CA PRO A 3 0.61 14.25 19.33
C PRO A 3 0.06 13.97 20.74
N ILE A 4 -0.94 13.07 20.84
CA ILE A 4 -1.54 12.64 22.12
C ILE A 4 -1.32 11.14 22.25
N ALA A 5 -0.75 10.70 23.38
CA ALA A 5 -0.63 9.29 23.74
C ALA A 5 -0.85 9.16 25.25
N THR A 6 -1.69 8.22 25.67
CA THR A 6 -1.99 7.90 27.07
C THR A 6 -1.98 6.39 27.28
N PRO A 7 -1.82 5.89 28.52
CA PRO A 7 -1.93 4.45 28.79
C PRO A 7 -3.25 3.87 28.27
N SER A 8 -3.18 2.68 27.64
CA SER A 8 -4.38 1.99 27.14
C SER A 8 -5.28 1.59 28.31
N GLN A 9 -6.57 1.92 28.20
CA GLN A 9 -7.59 1.50 29.15
C GLN A 9 -8.16 0.11 28.84
N THR A 10 -7.77 -0.49 27.71
CA THR A 10 -8.28 -1.77 27.22
C THR A 10 -7.24 -2.89 27.28
N ILE A 11 -6.02 -2.62 27.80
CA ILE A 11 -4.90 -3.58 27.75
C ILE A 11 -5.21 -4.89 28.49
N ASP A 12 -5.96 -4.85 29.59
CA ASP A 12 -6.37 -6.02 30.39
C ASP A 12 -7.82 -6.46 30.08
N VAL A 13 -8.39 -6.02 28.96
CA VAL A 13 -9.77 -6.32 28.56
C VAL A 13 -9.74 -7.19 27.31
N THR A 14 -10.50 -8.29 27.31
CA THR A 14 -10.60 -9.19 26.15
C THR A 14 -11.27 -8.50 24.96
N LEU A 15 -10.97 -8.97 23.73
CA LEU A 15 -11.61 -8.43 22.53
C LEU A 15 -13.14 -8.54 22.61
N ASP A 16 -13.68 -9.68 23.04
CA ASP A 16 -15.14 -9.88 23.16
C ASP A 16 -15.79 -8.87 24.10
N GLU A 17 -15.15 -8.55 25.23
CA GLU A 17 -15.65 -7.56 26.17
C GLU A 17 -15.56 -6.13 25.59
N VAL A 18 -14.50 -5.81 24.85
CA VAL A 18 -14.41 -4.53 24.11
C VAL A 18 -15.53 -4.42 23.08
N LEU A 19 -15.75 -5.46 22.26
CA LEU A 19 -16.83 -5.50 21.27
C LEU A 19 -18.21 -5.34 21.94
N ALA A 20 -18.45 -6.02 23.06
CA ALA A 20 -19.69 -5.91 23.82
C ALA A 20 -19.92 -4.52 24.43
N ARG A 21 -18.84 -3.83 24.87
CA ARG A 21 -18.92 -2.42 25.32
C ARG A 21 -19.22 -1.48 24.16
N LEU A 22 -18.55 -1.65 23.04
CA LEU A 22 -18.77 -0.83 21.83
C LEU A 22 -20.21 -0.99 21.31
N ALA A 23 -20.70 -2.21 21.19
CA ALA A 23 -22.06 -2.50 20.71
C ALA A 23 -23.17 -1.89 21.61
N ARG A 24 -22.91 -1.73 22.91
CA ARG A 24 -23.84 -1.08 23.85
C ARG A 24 -23.86 0.45 23.71
N ASN A 25 -22.85 1.06 23.12
CA ASN A 25 -22.79 2.51 22.97
C ASN A 25 -23.72 2.99 21.84
N GLU A 26 -24.57 3.96 22.15
CA GLU A 26 -25.59 4.47 21.22
C GLU A 26 -25.01 5.12 19.97
N ILE A 27 -23.80 5.67 20.03
CA ILE A 27 -23.14 6.27 18.86
C ILE A 27 -22.58 5.24 17.89
N VAL A 28 -22.42 3.98 18.32
CA VAL A 28 -21.89 2.90 17.47
C VAL A 28 -23.04 2.30 16.67
N GLU A 29 -22.99 2.47 15.35
CA GLU A 29 -23.93 1.86 14.40
C GLU A 29 -23.45 0.47 13.96
N GLY A 30 -22.15 0.19 14.00
CA GLY A 30 -21.67 -1.13 13.70
C GLY A 30 -20.16 -1.33 13.79
N ILE A 31 -19.75 -2.60 13.69
CA ILE A 31 -18.38 -3.05 13.90
C ILE A 31 -18.05 -4.16 12.91
N LEU A 32 -16.94 -4.02 12.20
CA LEU A 32 -16.33 -5.09 11.40
C LEU A 32 -14.95 -5.44 11.98
N LEU A 33 -14.62 -6.72 11.93
CA LEU A 33 -13.27 -7.20 12.12
C LEU A 33 -12.58 -7.34 10.76
N LEU A 34 -11.36 -6.83 10.65
CA LEU A 34 -10.60 -6.78 9.40
C LEU A 34 -9.42 -7.76 9.45
N GLY A 35 -8.76 -7.95 8.31
CA GLY A 35 -7.53 -8.73 8.21
C GLY A 35 -7.61 -10.12 8.83
N SER A 36 -6.55 -10.54 9.52
CA SER A 36 -6.53 -11.84 10.19
C SER A 36 -7.53 -11.93 11.35
N THR A 37 -7.90 -10.81 11.97
CA THR A 37 -8.88 -10.73 13.07
C THR A 37 -10.29 -11.15 12.61
N GLY A 38 -10.63 -10.83 11.36
CA GLY A 38 -11.91 -11.16 10.77
C GLY A 38 -12.02 -12.60 10.25
N THR A 39 -10.92 -13.34 10.16
CA THR A 39 -10.85 -14.62 9.43
C THR A 39 -10.41 -15.80 10.32
N SER A 40 -10.37 -17.00 9.76
CA SER A 40 -9.83 -18.19 10.43
C SER A 40 -8.29 -18.19 10.53
N ALA A 41 -7.62 -17.20 9.94
CA ALA A 41 -6.17 -17.05 9.96
C ALA A 41 -5.65 -16.30 11.22
N PHE A 42 -6.52 -16.00 12.19
CA PHE A 42 -6.14 -15.34 13.44
C PHE A 42 -5.17 -16.20 14.26
N THR A 43 -4.04 -15.62 14.67
CA THR A 43 -2.97 -16.31 15.41
C THR A 43 -2.65 -15.61 16.74
N PRO A 44 -1.87 -16.24 17.64
CA PRO A 44 -1.36 -15.57 18.84
C PRO A 44 -0.51 -14.31 18.58
N THR A 45 0.07 -14.18 17.39
CA THR A 45 0.89 -13.03 16.97
C THR A 45 0.14 -12.02 16.13
N SER A 46 -1.15 -12.25 15.88
CA SER A 46 -2.01 -11.28 15.21
C SER A 46 -2.36 -10.13 16.16
N ASP A 47 -2.27 -8.92 15.63
CA ASP A 47 -2.94 -7.72 16.11
C ASP A 47 -4.45 -7.79 15.86
N PHE A 48 -5.15 -6.78 16.36
CA PHE A 48 -6.59 -6.59 16.15
C PHE A 48 -6.87 -5.44 15.20
N ASP A 49 -7.56 -5.72 14.10
CA ASP A 49 -7.97 -4.72 13.13
C ASP A 49 -9.49 -4.59 13.12
N LEU A 50 -9.99 -3.37 13.37
CA LEU A 50 -11.43 -3.11 13.47
C LEU A 50 -11.82 -1.91 12.60
N LEU A 51 -12.97 -1.99 11.95
CA LEU A 51 -13.70 -0.83 11.44
C LEU A 51 -14.88 -0.54 12.37
N LEU A 52 -14.88 0.63 12.98
CA LEU A 52 -15.95 1.16 13.80
C LEU A 52 -16.79 2.17 12.99
N VAL A 53 -18.06 1.84 12.78
CA VAL A 53 -19.02 2.73 12.11
C VAL A 53 -19.80 3.48 13.18
N LEU A 54 -19.62 4.80 13.19
CA LEU A 54 -20.26 5.71 14.13
C LEU A 54 -21.43 6.45 13.47
N LEU A 55 -22.41 6.88 14.26
CA LEU A 55 -23.48 7.75 13.78
C LEU A 55 -22.91 9.08 13.27
N ASP A 56 -22.05 9.69 14.09
CA ASP A 56 -21.23 10.86 13.79
C ASP A 56 -19.90 10.76 14.55
N LEU A 57 -18.90 11.55 14.15
CA LEU A 57 -17.60 11.63 14.79
C LEU A 57 -17.65 12.64 15.94
N PRO A 58 -17.67 12.23 17.23
CA PRO A 58 -17.72 13.15 18.37
C PRO A 58 -16.48 14.06 18.47
N ALA A 59 -15.39 13.63 17.83
CA ALA A 59 -14.16 14.34 17.55
C ALA A 59 -13.63 13.80 16.21
N PRO A 60 -12.73 14.51 15.48
CA PRO A 60 -12.22 14.07 14.17
C PRO A 60 -11.23 12.89 14.28
N VAL A 61 -11.61 11.85 15.03
CA VAL A 61 -10.88 10.61 15.23
C VAL A 61 -11.07 9.76 13.98
N ARG A 62 -9.96 9.47 13.29
CA ARG A 62 -9.95 8.60 12.11
C ARG A 62 -9.38 7.22 12.41
N ILE A 63 -8.40 7.17 13.31
CA ILE A 63 -7.75 5.94 13.73
C ILE A 63 -7.43 6.01 15.22
N VAL A 64 -7.57 4.88 15.92
CA VAL A 64 -7.13 4.69 17.29
C VAL A 64 -6.19 3.49 17.33
N ASN A 65 -4.93 3.76 17.67
CA ASN A 65 -3.95 2.71 17.93
C ASN A 65 -3.88 2.48 19.43
N THR A 66 -4.22 1.27 19.86
CA THR A 66 -4.35 0.93 21.28
C THR A 66 -3.88 -0.50 21.56
N TRP A 67 -4.08 -0.96 22.79
CA TRP A 67 -3.84 -2.32 23.20
C TRP A 67 -5.11 -2.94 23.76
N ILE A 68 -5.45 -4.14 23.31
CA ILE A 68 -6.58 -4.96 23.80
C ILE A 68 -6.00 -6.33 24.15
N ASP A 69 -6.24 -6.82 25.36
CA ASP A 69 -5.73 -8.12 25.82
C ASP A 69 -4.23 -8.35 25.52
N HIS A 70 -3.42 -7.35 25.88
CA HIS A 70 -1.98 -7.28 25.61
C HIS A 70 -1.55 -7.41 24.14
N ARG A 71 -2.47 -7.19 23.19
CA ARG A 71 -2.20 -7.16 21.75
C ARG A 71 -2.39 -5.77 21.18
N PHE A 72 -1.58 -5.44 20.19
CA PHE A 72 -1.73 -4.20 19.45
C PHE A 72 -3.07 -4.24 18.68
N ALA A 73 -3.73 -3.08 18.60
CA ALA A 73 -5.00 -2.95 17.91
C ALA A 73 -5.06 -1.64 17.12
N GLU A 74 -5.50 -1.73 15.87
CA GLU A 74 -5.82 -0.62 14.99
C GLU A 74 -7.33 -0.54 14.80
N ILE A 75 -7.94 0.56 15.26
CA ILE A 75 -9.37 0.80 15.13
C ILE A 75 -9.57 1.98 14.19
N TYR A 76 -10.07 1.69 12.99
CA TYR A 76 -10.45 2.67 11.99
C TYR A 76 -11.87 3.17 12.28
N CYS A 77 -12.06 4.48 12.24
CA CYS A 77 -13.36 5.10 12.49
C CYS A 77 -13.91 5.70 11.19
N THR A 78 -15.15 5.35 10.87
CA THR A 78 -15.92 6.01 9.80
C THR A 78 -17.33 6.34 10.29
N THR A 79 -18.13 6.95 9.41
CA THR A 79 -19.49 7.37 9.75
C THR A 79 -20.53 6.64 8.92
N SER A 80 -21.75 6.64 9.45
CA SER A 80 -22.94 6.15 8.77
C SER A 80 -23.22 6.95 7.50
N ALA A 81 -22.91 8.26 7.51
CA ALA A 81 -22.97 9.11 6.33
C ALA A 81 -21.96 8.69 5.24
N ALA A 82 -20.78 8.15 5.61
CA ALA A 82 -19.85 7.60 4.63
C ALA A 82 -20.41 6.33 3.98
N LEU A 83 -21.05 5.45 4.77
CA LEU A 83 -21.76 4.29 4.21
C LEU A 83 -22.89 4.71 3.27
N ASP A 84 -23.60 5.79 3.58
CA ASP A 84 -24.65 6.32 2.70
C ASP A 84 -24.12 6.80 1.36
N ARG A 85 -22.96 7.46 1.35
CA ARG A 85 -22.28 7.80 0.09
C ARG A 85 -21.87 6.55 -0.66
N ILE A 86 -21.40 5.51 0.04
CA ILE A 86 -21.05 4.22 -0.56
C ILE A 86 -22.27 3.58 -1.26
N LEU A 87 -23.40 3.56 -0.56
CA LEU A 87 -24.65 2.96 -1.06
C LEU A 87 -25.28 3.76 -2.20
N ALA A 88 -25.16 5.09 -2.19
CA ALA A 88 -25.74 5.98 -3.18
C ALA A 88 -24.91 6.14 -4.47
N ALA A 89 -23.65 5.69 -4.50
CA ALA A 89 -22.81 5.86 -5.67
C ALA A 89 -23.18 4.90 -6.82
N ASP A 90 -23.30 5.47 -8.02
CA ASP A 90 -23.75 4.75 -9.21
C ASP A 90 -22.67 3.83 -9.82
N ALA A 91 -21.39 4.22 -9.87
CA ALA A 91 -20.27 3.38 -10.31
C ALA A 91 -18.88 3.97 -9.98
N ALA A 92 -17.88 3.07 -9.94
CA ALA A 92 -16.43 3.24 -9.80
C ALA A 92 -15.94 4.34 -8.83
N TRP A 93 -15.40 3.91 -7.67
CA TRP A 93 -14.77 4.81 -6.70
C TRP A 93 -13.42 5.29 -7.21
N LEU A 94 -13.15 6.57 -7.00
CA LEU A 94 -11.81 7.14 -7.22
C LEU A 94 -10.85 6.58 -6.16
N GLU A 95 -9.72 6.04 -6.61
CA GLU A 95 -8.63 5.67 -5.73
C GLU A 95 -8.16 6.86 -4.89
N GLY A 96 -7.69 6.57 -3.68
CA GLY A 96 -7.21 7.60 -2.74
C GLY A 96 -8.31 8.38 -1.99
N THR A 97 -9.58 8.07 -2.20
CA THR A 97 -10.69 8.61 -1.39
C THR A 97 -10.88 7.82 -0.08
N GLU A 98 -11.46 8.45 0.94
CA GLU A 98 -11.78 7.76 2.20
C GLU A 98 -12.76 6.61 1.96
N GLU A 99 -13.74 6.83 1.08
CA GLU A 99 -14.74 5.85 0.71
C GLU A 99 -14.14 4.64 -0.01
N ALA A 100 -13.12 4.83 -0.85
CA ALA A 100 -12.40 3.71 -1.47
C ALA A 100 -11.70 2.83 -0.44
N VAL A 101 -11.09 3.43 0.59
CA VAL A 101 -10.47 2.69 1.71
C VAL A 101 -11.53 1.90 2.49
N VAL A 102 -12.65 2.56 2.83
CA VAL A 102 -13.76 1.89 3.54
C VAL A 102 -14.36 0.78 2.70
N LEU A 103 -14.48 0.94 1.38
CA LEU A 103 -14.95 -0.10 0.46
C LEU A 103 -14.05 -1.35 0.54
N GLY A 104 -12.74 -1.18 0.55
CA GLY A 104 -11.78 -2.28 0.73
C GLY A 104 -12.02 -3.05 2.02
N TRP A 105 -12.20 -2.35 3.13
CA TRP A 105 -12.54 -2.98 4.42
C TRP A 105 -13.89 -3.68 4.43
N LEU A 106 -14.91 -3.12 3.76
CA LEU A 106 -16.23 -3.75 3.64
C LEU A 106 -16.18 -5.02 2.78
N HIS A 107 -15.30 -5.08 1.79
CA HIS A 107 -15.16 -6.23 0.91
C HIS A 107 -14.71 -7.48 1.68
N GLU A 108 -13.67 -7.33 2.50
CA GLU A 108 -13.00 -8.43 3.21
C GLU A 108 -13.46 -8.61 4.67
N GLY A 109 -14.03 -7.57 5.27
CA GLY A 109 -14.35 -7.53 6.69
C GLY A 109 -15.46 -8.49 7.11
N ARG A 110 -15.38 -8.96 8.36
CA ARG A 110 -16.43 -9.74 9.03
C ARG A 110 -17.25 -8.87 9.95
N ILE A 111 -18.55 -8.76 9.68
CA ILE A 111 -19.49 -8.03 10.53
C ILE A 111 -19.63 -8.78 11.87
N VAL A 112 -19.45 -8.06 12.98
CA VAL A 112 -19.70 -8.58 14.35
C VAL A 112 -20.78 -7.80 15.09
N PHE A 113 -21.12 -6.60 14.62
CA PHE A 113 -22.24 -5.82 15.11
C PHE A 113 -22.78 -4.93 13.98
N ASP A 114 -24.10 -4.92 13.78
CA ASP A 114 -24.78 -4.00 12.87
C ASP A 114 -26.15 -3.63 13.44
N ARG A 115 -26.29 -2.40 13.91
CA ARG A 115 -27.47 -1.94 14.64
C ARG A 115 -28.71 -1.85 13.75
N LYS A 116 -28.52 -1.55 12.46
CA LYS A 116 -29.61 -1.21 11.53
C LYS A 116 -29.58 -2.02 10.21
N GLY A 117 -28.64 -2.95 10.07
CA GLY A 117 -28.41 -3.68 8.82
C GLY A 117 -27.71 -2.85 7.74
N ARG A 118 -27.14 -1.69 8.08
CA ARG A 118 -26.57 -0.77 7.10
C ARG A 118 -25.18 -1.21 6.63
N ILE A 119 -24.39 -1.82 7.51
CA ILE A 119 -23.12 -2.43 7.12
C ILE A 119 -23.40 -3.62 6.21
N GLU A 120 -24.37 -4.46 6.55
CA GLU A 120 -24.73 -5.61 5.70
C GLU A 120 -25.07 -5.18 4.27
N GLN A 121 -25.85 -4.10 4.11
CA GLN A 121 -26.14 -3.49 2.80
C GLN A 121 -24.87 -2.98 2.11
N ALA A 122 -24.00 -2.29 2.84
CA ALA A 122 -22.76 -1.71 2.30
C ALA A 122 -21.75 -2.81 1.90
N VAL A 123 -21.63 -3.89 2.67
CA VAL A 123 -20.83 -5.08 2.36
C VAL A 123 -21.37 -5.78 1.13
N ALA A 124 -22.69 -5.99 1.04
CA ALA A 124 -23.31 -6.58 -0.14
C ALA A 124 -23.05 -5.73 -1.40
N ARG A 125 -23.13 -4.41 -1.29
CA ARG A 125 -22.79 -3.49 -2.38
C ARG A 125 -21.31 -3.56 -2.73
N ALA A 126 -20.41 -3.54 -1.75
CA ALA A 126 -18.96 -3.58 -1.96
C ALA A 126 -18.53 -4.88 -2.65
N ARG A 127 -19.09 -6.02 -2.29
CA ARG A 127 -18.79 -7.32 -2.93
C ARG A 127 -19.37 -7.47 -4.34
N ASN A 128 -20.40 -6.70 -4.67
CA ASN A 128 -20.98 -6.64 -6.02
C ASN A 128 -20.28 -5.61 -6.91
N LEU A 129 -19.51 -4.71 -6.33
CA LEU A 129 -18.62 -3.83 -7.08
C LEU A 129 -17.34 -4.59 -7.39
N SER A 130 -16.94 -4.58 -8.66
CA SER A 130 -15.57 -4.98 -8.97
C SER A 130 -14.63 -4.08 -8.18
N PRO A 131 -13.59 -4.64 -7.53
CA PRO A 131 -12.50 -3.84 -7.01
C PRO A 131 -12.00 -2.88 -8.10
N ALA A 132 -11.57 -1.69 -7.73
CA ALA A 132 -10.86 -0.84 -8.67
C ALA A 132 -9.69 -1.65 -9.28
N PRO A 133 -9.38 -1.48 -10.58
CA PRO A 133 -8.18 -2.10 -11.13
C PRO A 133 -6.98 -1.69 -10.28
N ASN A 134 -6.21 -2.67 -9.80
CA ASN A 134 -5.20 -2.47 -8.74
C ASN A 134 -4.08 -1.46 -9.09
N SER A 135 -3.89 -1.18 -10.38
CA SER A 135 -2.92 -0.23 -10.92
C SER A 135 -3.34 0.09 -12.35
N ASP A 136 -3.27 1.35 -12.75
CA ASP A 136 -3.43 1.73 -14.15
C ASP A 136 -2.11 1.61 -14.94
N ASP A 137 -2.17 1.80 -16.26
CA ASP A 137 -0.98 1.75 -17.11
C ASP A 137 0.08 2.80 -16.69
N ALA A 138 -0.35 3.94 -16.13
CA ALA A 138 0.55 4.99 -15.69
C ALA A 138 1.32 4.56 -14.43
N ASP A 139 0.67 3.90 -13.47
CA ASP A 139 1.31 3.33 -12.28
C ASP A 139 2.33 2.25 -12.64
N ILE A 140 2.00 1.38 -13.60
CA ILE A 140 2.90 0.32 -14.07
C ILE A 140 4.15 0.92 -14.74
N VAL A 141 3.97 1.93 -15.59
CA VAL A 141 5.08 2.63 -16.25
C VAL A 141 5.93 3.39 -15.22
N GLU A 142 5.30 4.04 -14.25
CA GLU A 142 6.01 4.76 -13.19
C GLU A 142 6.80 3.81 -12.29
N ALA A 143 6.26 2.63 -11.97
CA ALA A 143 6.96 1.58 -11.23
C ALA A 143 8.23 1.14 -11.97
N TRP A 144 8.12 0.80 -13.26
CA TRP A 144 9.29 0.45 -14.09
C TRP A 144 10.32 1.57 -14.12
N ARG A 145 9.87 2.82 -14.29
CA ARG A 145 10.75 3.98 -14.34
C ARG A 145 11.50 4.20 -13.04
N LYS A 146 10.82 4.13 -11.89
CA LYS A 146 11.44 4.30 -10.56
C LYS A 146 12.49 3.23 -10.31
N ILE A 147 12.19 1.97 -10.63
CA ILE A 147 13.14 0.86 -10.50
C ILE A 147 14.38 1.11 -11.37
N GLY A 148 14.19 1.43 -12.66
CA GLY A 148 15.30 1.73 -13.57
C GLY A 148 16.18 2.89 -13.08
N TYR A 149 15.56 3.97 -12.62
CA TYR A 149 16.26 5.13 -12.05
C TYR A 149 17.09 4.77 -10.82
N ASN A 150 16.52 4.00 -9.89
CA ASN A 150 17.24 3.59 -8.68
C ASN A 150 18.43 2.68 -9.01
N VAL A 151 18.28 1.72 -9.91
CA VAL A 151 19.39 0.88 -10.39
C VAL A 151 20.53 1.73 -10.99
N ALA A 152 20.21 2.65 -11.90
CA ALA A 152 21.21 3.50 -12.54
C ALA A 152 21.98 4.36 -11.52
N GLN A 153 21.26 4.94 -10.55
CA GLN A 153 21.85 5.78 -9.53
C GLN A 153 22.69 5.00 -8.51
N ILE A 154 22.23 3.83 -8.09
CA ILE A 154 22.97 2.96 -7.17
C ILE A 154 24.29 2.54 -7.83
N ARG A 155 24.27 2.12 -9.10
CA ARG A 155 25.49 1.80 -9.86
C ARG A 155 26.44 3.00 -9.93
N ARG A 156 25.93 4.20 -10.21
CA ARG A 156 26.74 5.43 -10.27
C ARG A 156 27.42 5.72 -8.94
N TYR A 157 26.70 5.65 -7.82
CA TYR A 157 27.29 5.90 -6.50
C TYR A 157 28.25 4.80 -6.07
N LEU A 158 27.95 3.54 -6.38
CA LEU A 158 28.87 2.44 -6.11
C LEU A 158 30.20 2.62 -6.85
N ALA A 159 30.16 3.05 -8.11
CA ALA A 159 31.36 3.30 -8.91
C ALA A 159 32.20 4.50 -8.44
N ALA A 160 31.59 5.50 -7.79
CA ALA A 160 32.31 6.67 -7.26
C ALA A 160 33.27 6.29 -6.12
N GLY A 161 32.93 5.27 -5.32
CA GLY A 161 33.82 4.68 -4.32
C GLY A 161 34.10 5.53 -3.07
N ASP A 162 33.66 6.80 -3.03
CA ASP A 162 33.87 7.68 -1.88
C ASP A 162 32.93 7.38 -0.68
N PRO A 163 33.28 7.78 0.55
CA PRO A 163 32.47 7.48 1.73
C PRO A 163 31.04 8.01 1.70
N ALA A 164 30.80 9.18 1.11
CA ALA A 164 29.46 9.75 1.02
C ALA A 164 28.60 8.97 0.02
N SER A 165 29.17 8.61 -1.13
CA SER A 165 28.50 7.74 -2.11
C SER A 165 28.21 6.35 -1.55
N ARG A 166 29.11 5.76 -0.76
CA ARG A 166 28.85 4.49 -0.06
C ARG A 166 27.66 4.59 0.91
N MET A 167 27.56 5.68 1.68
CA MET A 167 26.40 5.92 2.53
C MET A 167 25.13 6.12 1.70
N ALA A 168 25.22 6.86 0.59
CA ALA A 168 24.10 7.06 -0.32
C ALA A 168 23.60 5.71 -0.87
N VAL A 169 24.48 4.79 -1.30
CA VAL A 169 24.06 3.44 -1.72
C VAL A 169 23.26 2.72 -0.62
N ASN A 170 23.75 2.71 0.63
CA ASN A 170 23.03 2.07 1.73
C ASN A 170 21.65 2.69 1.95
N LEU A 171 21.55 4.02 1.98
CA LEU A 171 20.27 4.72 2.14
C LEU A 171 19.31 4.41 0.98
N ARG A 172 19.83 4.36 -0.25
CA ARG A 172 19.02 4.00 -1.43
C ARG A 172 18.51 2.59 -1.37
N LEU A 173 19.37 1.63 -1.04
CA LEU A 173 18.99 0.23 -0.91
C LEU A 173 17.85 0.02 0.09
N LEU A 174 17.81 0.78 1.20
CA LEU A 174 16.74 0.68 2.20
C LEU A 174 15.34 0.96 1.62
N TYR A 175 15.17 2.07 0.89
CA TYR A 175 13.86 2.41 0.33
C TYR A 175 13.62 1.72 -1.02
N SER A 176 14.67 1.46 -1.81
CA SER A 176 14.53 0.87 -3.14
C SER A 176 14.12 -0.60 -3.09
N VAL A 177 14.56 -1.37 -2.08
CA VAL A 177 14.06 -2.74 -1.88
C VAL A 177 12.59 -2.74 -1.45
N ASP A 178 12.20 -1.76 -0.63
CA ASP A 178 10.82 -1.55 -0.21
C ASP A 178 9.93 -1.17 -1.40
N GLU A 179 10.40 -0.29 -2.30
CA GLU A 179 9.68 0.01 -3.55
C GLU A 179 9.56 -1.22 -4.46
N VAL A 180 10.62 -2.02 -4.60
CA VAL A 180 10.61 -3.22 -5.47
C VAL A 180 9.58 -4.25 -5.01
N LYS A 181 9.39 -4.48 -3.71
CA LYS A 181 8.33 -5.39 -3.23
C LYS A 181 6.94 -4.90 -3.61
N PHE A 182 6.66 -3.61 -3.51
CA PHE A 182 5.35 -3.05 -3.90
C PHE A 182 5.17 -3.10 -5.42
N HIS A 183 6.18 -2.67 -6.17
CA HIS A 183 6.15 -2.61 -7.62
C HIS A 183 6.05 -4.00 -8.28
N TYR A 184 6.50 -5.06 -7.60
CA TYR A 184 6.25 -6.44 -8.04
C TYR A 184 4.75 -6.68 -8.26
N PHE A 185 3.93 -6.25 -7.30
CA PHE A 185 2.47 -6.39 -7.32
C PHE A 185 1.83 -5.42 -8.32
N THR A 186 2.26 -4.14 -8.32
CA THR A 186 1.81 -3.12 -9.28
C THR A 186 1.96 -3.59 -10.73
N ILE A 187 3.16 -4.03 -11.12
CA ILE A 187 3.46 -4.45 -12.50
C ILE A 187 2.64 -5.67 -12.93
N ARG A 188 2.23 -6.51 -11.98
CA ARG A 188 1.43 -7.72 -12.22
C ARG A 188 -0.08 -7.48 -12.06
N GLY A 189 -0.50 -6.26 -11.72
CA GLY A 189 -1.91 -5.93 -11.47
C GLY A 189 -2.50 -6.65 -10.26
N ILE A 190 -1.67 -7.02 -9.28
CA ILE A 190 -2.08 -7.73 -8.06
C ILE A 190 -2.20 -6.72 -6.93
N SER A 191 -3.24 -6.83 -6.09
CA SER A 191 -3.39 -5.96 -4.93
C SER A 191 -2.31 -6.25 -3.90
N TRP A 192 -1.67 -5.20 -3.38
CA TRP A 192 -0.85 -5.33 -2.18
C TRP A 192 -1.74 -5.33 -0.94
N THR A 193 -1.71 -6.39 -0.15
CA THR A 193 -2.52 -6.56 1.07
C THR A 193 -1.68 -6.68 2.34
N GLY A 194 -0.40 -6.29 2.28
CA GLY A 194 0.55 -6.33 3.39
C GLY A 194 1.66 -7.36 3.20
N GLU A 195 2.66 -7.30 4.08
CA GLU A 195 3.87 -8.13 3.97
C GLU A 195 3.60 -9.63 4.15
N LYS A 196 2.75 -10.01 5.12
CA LYS A 196 2.47 -11.44 5.38
C LYS A 196 1.76 -12.11 4.18
N PRO A 197 0.67 -11.54 3.62
CA PRO A 197 0.08 -12.05 2.39
C PRO A 197 1.05 -12.02 1.20
N ALA A 198 1.89 -10.99 1.06
CA ALA A 198 2.87 -10.93 -0.02
C ALA A 198 3.88 -12.09 0.07
N ILE A 199 4.39 -12.40 1.27
CA ILE A 199 5.28 -13.55 1.50
C ILE A 199 4.59 -14.87 1.16
N GLN A 200 3.34 -15.06 1.57
CA GLN A 200 2.55 -16.25 1.21
C GLN A 200 2.38 -16.35 -0.30
N TYR A 201 2.02 -15.25 -0.96
CA TYR A 201 1.88 -15.18 -2.40
C TYR A 201 3.17 -15.60 -3.12
N TRP A 202 4.32 -15.02 -2.76
CA TRP A 202 5.59 -15.42 -3.37
C TRP A 202 5.96 -16.86 -3.05
N THR A 203 5.69 -17.35 -1.84
CA THR A 203 5.94 -18.76 -1.49
C THR A 203 5.21 -19.71 -2.45
N GLU A 204 3.98 -19.37 -2.83
CA GLU A 204 3.13 -20.20 -3.67
C GLU A 204 3.35 -19.97 -5.18
N ASN A 205 3.68 -18.74 -5.59
CA ASN A 205 3.63 -18.32 -7.00
C ASN A 205 4.99 -17.89 -7.57
N ASP A 206 5.95 -17.48 -6.72
CA ASP A 206 7.28 -17.00 -7.16
C ASP A 206 8.33 -17.15 -6.04
N ALA A 207 8.65 -18.40 -5.72
CA ALA A 207 9.61 -18.71 -4.66
C ALA A 207 11.01 -18.15 -4.99
N VAL A 208 11.35 -18.01 -6.28
CA VAL A 208 12.61 -17.46 -6.74
C VAL A 208 12.74 -15.99 -6.33
N PHE A 209 11.69 -15.18 -6.49
CA PHE A 209 11.70 -13.80 -6.02
C PHE A 209 11.89 -13.70 -4.51
N LEU A 210 11.19 -14.54 -3.73
CA LEU A 210 11.33 -14.58 -2.28
C LEU A 210 12.74 -15.00 -1.83
N GLU A 211 13.32 -16.00 -2.47
CA GLU A 211 14.70 -16.45 -2.21
C GLU A 211 15.72 -15.35 -2.48
N GLN A 212 15.58 -14.63 -3.60
CA GLN A 212 16.44 -13.48 -3.93
C GLN A 212 16.30 -12.36 -2.89
N LEU A 213 15.08 -12.11 -2.40
CA LEU A 213 14.82 -11.10 -1.39
C LEU A 213 15.45 -11.47 -0.04
N ALA A 214 15.36 -12.75 0.36
CA ALA A 214 16.01 -13.26 1.55
C ALA A 214 17.54 -13.14 1.44
N GLN A 215 18.13 -13.56 0.31
CA GLN A 215 19.56 -13.42 0.04
C GLN A 215 20.02 -11.96 0.13
N PHE A 216 19.23 -11.01 -0.37
CA PHE A 216 19.53 -9.59 -0.29
C PHE A 216 19.64 -9.09 1.17
N PHE A 217 18.72 -9.52 2.04
CA PHE A 217 18.72 -9.10 3.45
C PHE A 217 19.88 -9.72 4.25
N ASP A 218 20.28 -10.94 3.91
CA ASP A 218 21.36 -11.65 4.61
C ASP A 218 22.76 -11.27 4.12
N GLU A 219 22.88 -10.51 3.02
CA GLU A 219 24.17 -10.19 2.40
C GLU A 219 24.88 -8.99 3.07
N PRO A 220 26.01 -9.19 3.78
CA PRO A 220 26.74 -8.10 4.40
C PRO A 220 27.53 -7.24 3.40
N ASP A 221 28.05 -7.83 2.31
CA ASP A 221 28.87 -7.10 1.36
C ASP A 221 28.04 -6.14 0.50
N LEU A 222 28.49 -4.90 0.39
CA LEU A 222 27.73 -3.86 -0.31
C LEU A 222 27.68 -4.11 -1.82
N HIS A 223 28.77 -4.58 -2.44
CA HIS A 223 28.78 -4.82 -3.88
C HIS A 223 27.85 -5.99 -4.22
N ARG A 224 27.96 -7.08 -3.49
CA ARG A 224 27.12 -8.25 -3.68
C ARG A 224 25.65 -7.96 -3.43
N ARG A 225 25.35 -7.16 -2.40
CA ARG A 225 23.97 -6.71 -2.12
C ARG A 225 23.40 -5.81 -3.22
N VAL A 226 24.24 -4.97 -3.86
CA VAL A 226 23.82 -4.22 -5.06
C VAL A 226 23.52 -5.17 -6.23
N GLU A 227 24.34 -6.20 -6.45
CA GLU A 227 24.06 -7.20 -7.49
C GLU A 227 22.72 -7.93 -7.25
N LEU A 228 22.46 -8.34 -6.00
CA LEU A 228 21.21 -8.97 -5.60
C LEU A 228 20.01 -8.04 -5.80
N TYR A 229 20.14 -6.76 -5.43
CA TYR A 229 19.12 -5.76 -5.70
C TYR A 229 18.85 -5.59 -7.19
N VAL A 230 19.88 -5.54 -8.03
CA VAL A 230 19.72 -5.45 -9.49
C VAL A 230 19.00 -6.69 -10.04
N SER A 231 19.31 -7.87 -9.53
CA SER A 231 18.62 -9.12 -9.89
C SER A 231 17.13 -9.07 -9.50
N LEU A 232 16.81 -8.62 -8.29
CA LEU A 232 15.44 -8.41 -7.83
C LEU A 232 14.69 -7.39 -8.69
N ALA A 233 15.32 -6.25 -8.95
CA ALA A 233 14.78 -5.19 -9.81
C ALA A 233 14.48 -5.73 -11.22
N GLN A 234 15.40 -6.50 -11.80
CA GLN A 234 15.21 -7.11 -13.12
C GLN A 234 14.04 -8.10 -13.09
N HIS A 235 14.00 -8.99 -12.09
CA HIS A 235 12.92 -9.96 -11.94
C HIS A 235 11.55 -9.27 -11.77
N CYS A 236 11.51 -8.17 -11.02
CA CYS A 236 10.31 -7.36 -10.82
C CYS A 236 9.77 -6.83 -12.16
N VAL A 237 10.63 -6.28 -13.02
CA VAL A 237 10.22 -5.60 -14.27
C VAL A 237 10.11 -6.52 -15.49
N THR A 238 10.60 -7.76 -15.43
CA THR A 238 10.57 -8.74 -16.55
C THR A 238 9.22 -8.85 -17.27
N PRO A 239 8.05 -8.80 -16.59
CA PRO A 239 6.76 -8.85 -17.29
C PRO A 239 6.48 -7.66 -18.23
N LEU A 240 7.17 -6.53 -18.05
CA LEU A 240 6.94 -5.29 -18.79
C LEU A 240 8.07 -4.98 -19.78
N ALA A 241 9.29 -4.76 -19.28
CA ALA A 241 10.43 -4.28 -20.05
C ALA A 241 11.75 -4.52 -19.30
N PRO A 242 12.90 -4.58 -19.99
CA PRO A 242 14.20 -4.66 -19.32
C PRO A 242 14.50 -3.40 -18.49
N LEU A 243 15.47 -3.52 -17.58
CA LEU A 243 16.07 -2.36 -16.90
C LEU A 243 16.84 -1.47 -17.89
N TRP A 244 17.11 -0.24 -17.47
CA TRP A 244 17.90 0.70 -18.28
C TRP A 244 19.36 0.29 -18.37
N ASP A 245 19.89 0.34 -19.59
CA ASP A 245 21.31 0.20 -19.86
C ASP A 245 22.06 1.53 -19.74
N VAL A 246 23.38 1.43 -19.64
CA VAL A 246 24.24 2.61 -19.63
C VAL A 246 24.16 3.28 -21.00
N GLY A 247 23.70 4.54 -21.01
CA GLY A 247 23.52 5.32 -22.24
C GLY A 247 22.06 5.48 -22.66
N ASP A 248 21.14 4.75 -22.04
CA ASP A 248 19.71 4.91 -22.30
C ASP A 248 19.21 6.29 -21.89
N THR A 249 18.24 6.80 -22.65
CA THR A 249 17.45 7.99 -22.30
C THR A 249 16.04 7.54 -21.95
N ALA A 250 15.67 7.66 -20.68
CA ALA A 250 14.31 7.43 -20.21
C ALA A 250 13.60 8.78 -20.04
N ILE A 251 12.41 8.92 -20.63
CA ILE A 251 11.63 10.15 -20.63
C ILE A 251 10.28 9.89 -19.95
N SER A 252 9.92 10.77 -19.03
CA SER A 252 8.60 10.79 -18.39
C SER A 252 7.73 11.87 -19.00
N LEU A 253 6.52 11.51 -19.37
CA LEU A 253 5.48 12.46 -19.75
C LEU A 253 4.73 12.87 -18.48
N GLY A 254 4.49 14.17 -18.30
CA GLY A 254 3.84 14.67 -17.09
C GLY A 254 3.83 16.19 -17.04
N ALA A 255 3.04 16.73 -16.10
CA ALA A 255 3.06 18.15 -15.81
C ALA A 255 4.47 18.56 -15.33
N GLY A 256 4.91 19.76 -15.73
CA GLY A 256 6.17 20.31 -15.23
C GLY A 256 6.15 20.48 -13.71
N TYR A 257 7.33 20.42 -13.09
CA TYR A 257 7.46 20.67 -11.65
C TYR A 257 6.86 22.02 -11.27
N GLY A 258 5.99 22.02 -10.24
CA GLY A 258 5.28 23.22 -9.77
C GLY A 258 3.96 23.50 -10.51
N GLY A 259 3.57 22.69 -11.49
CA GLY A 259 2.23 22.74 -12.08
C GLY A 259 1.16 22.27 -11.09
N ALA A 260 0.00 22.93 -11.09
CA ALA A 260 -1.19 22.40 -10.42
C ALA A 260 -1.59 21.10 -11.14
N GLY A 261 -1.47 19.96 -10.44
CA GLY A 261 -1.56 18.62 -11.03
C GLY A 261 -2.90 18.28 -11.67
N GLY A 262 -2.87 17.27 -12.56
CA GLY A 262 -4.05 16.55 -13.05
C GLY A 262 -4.44 16.80 -14.51
N GLY A 263 -3.79 17.73 -15.22
CA GLY A 263 -4.04 17.92 -16.64
C GLY A 263 -3.50 16.75 -17.47
N HIS A 264 -4.36 16.16 -18.31
CA HIS A 264 -3.91 15.25 -19.36
C HIS A 264 -2.82 15.96 -20.18
N VAL A 265 -1.60 15.43 -20.17
CA VAL A 265 -0.54 15.98 -21.01
C VAL A 265 -0.79 15.49 -22.43
N GLU A 266 -1.12 16.42 -23.32
CA GLU A 266 -1.13 16.14 -24.75
C GLU A 266 0.31 15.91 -25.22
N GLY A 267 0.56 14.75 -25.84
CA GLY A 267 1.86 14.40 -26.40
C GLY A 267 2.12 12.90 -26.39
N THR A 268 2.81 12.42 -27.41
CA THR A 268 3.25 11.03 -27.54
C THR A 268 4.67 10.86 -26.98
N ALA A 269 5.08 9.61 -26.73
CA ALA A 269 6.46 9.29 -26.41
C ALA A 269 7.45 9.74 -27.52
N GLN A 270 6.98 9.80 -28.77
CA GLN A 270 7.77 10.30 -29.90
C GLN A 270 8.00 11.81 -29.79
N ASP A 271 6.95 12.58 -29.49
CA ASP A 271 7.06 14.04 -29.34
C ASP A 271 8.08 14.43 -28.26
N ALA A 272 8.09 13.70 -27.15
CA ALA A 272 9.04 13.97 -26.07
C ALA A 272 10.48 13.57 -26.43
N ARG A 273 10.68 12.50 -27.20
CA ARG A 273 11.99 12.14 -27.77
C ARG A 273 12.48 13.19 -28.75
N ASP A 274 11.63 13.62 -29.67
CA ASP A 274 11.96 14.63 -30.67
C ASP A 274 12.32 15.97 -30.00
N CYS A 275 11.55 16.35 -28.96
CA CYS A 275 11.86 17.51 -28.13
C CYS A 275 13.24 17.38 -27.46
N TRP A 276 13.54 16.25 -26.82
CA TRP A 276 14.83 16.01 -26.20
C TRP A 276 15.98 16.05 -27.21
N HIS A 277 15.81 15.43 -28.37
CA HIS A 277 16.80 15.46 -29.46
C HIS A 277 17.03 16.88 -29.98
N ALA A 278 15.98 17.67 -30.18
CA ALA A 278 16.12 19.06 -30.62
C ALA A 278 16.85 19.96 -29.60
N LEU A 279 16.82 19.60 -28.31
CA LEU A 279 17.54 20.32 -27.25
C LEU A 279 19.01 19.90 -27.10
N THR A 280 19.39 18.72 -27.60
CA THR A 280 20.70 18.11 -27.32
C THR A 280 21.56 17.83 -28.56
N GLY A 281 20.99 17.93 -29.77
CA GLY A 281 21.70 17.88 -31.06
C GLY A 281 21.98 19.26 -31.63
#